data_AF-A0A7C2NXY9-F1
#
_entry.id   AF-A0A7C2NXY9-F1
#
_cell.length_a   1.000
_cell.length_b   1.000
_cell.length_c   1.000
_cell.angle_alpha   90.00
_cell.angle_beta   90.00
_cell.angle_gamma   90.00
#
_symmetry.space_group_name_H-M   'P 1'
#
loop_
_entity.id
_entity.type
_entity.pdbx_description
1 polymer ?
#
loop_
_entity_poly.entity_id
_entity_poly.type
_entity_poly.pdbx_seq_one_letter_code
_entity_poly.pdbx_strand_id
1 'polypeptide(L)'
;MPQLANRRVVLAGVCLALLAVRATGAELLSPDLSIPEVIDRLIGDELARRNIVPASQADDATILRRTTLDLAGRIPTLAEQHDFAAMSASERRERLVDRLLASPD
;
A
#
# COMPACT_ATOMS: atom_id res chain seq x y z
N MET A 1 -51.10 20.29 -21.51
CA MET A 1 -49.75 19.96 -21.97
C MET A 1 -48.70 19.87 -20.82
N PRO A 2 -48.80 18.96 -19.82
CA PRO A 2 -47.80 18.89 -18.73
C PRO A 2 -46.84 17.68 -18.77
N GLN A 3 -47.07 16.69 -19.65
CA GLN A 3 -46.34 15.39 -19.64
C GLN A 3 -44.87 15.45 -20.12
N LEU A 4 -44.48 16.50 -20.85
CA LEU A 4 -43.12 16.60 -21.42
C LEU A 4 -42.07 17.16 -20.45
N ALA A 5 -42.51 17.90 -19.42
CA ALA A 5 -41.62 18.51 -18.43
C ALA A 5 -41.00 17.45 -17.49
N ASN A 6 -41.80 16.48 -17.04
CA ASN A 6 -41.35 15.46 -16.09
C ASN A 6 -40.35 14.47 -16.72
N ARG A 7 -40.46 14.19 -18.02
CA ARG A 7 -39.51 13.31 -18.74
C ARG A 7 -38.11 13.93 -18.80
N ARG A 8 -37.99 15.26 -18.88
CA ARG A 8 -36.70 15.97 -18.91
C ARG A 8 -36.02 15.97 -17.54
N VAL A 9 -36.79 16.12 -16.46
CA VAL A 9 -36.28 16.06 -15.09
C VAL A 9 -35.81 14.65 -14.73
N VAL A 10 -36.57 13.62 -15.12
CA VAL A 10 -36.17 12.22 -14.91
C VAL A 10 -34.93 11.86 -15.72
N LEU A 11 -34.82 12.29 -16.99
CA LEU A 11 -33.63 12.02 -17.81
C LEU A 11 -32.38 12.72 -17.25
N ALA A 12 -32.51 13.97 -16.80
CA ALA A 12 -31.42 14.71 -16.18
C ALA A 12 -30.96 14.06 -14.86
N GLY A 13 -31.89 13.56 -14.04
CA GLY A 13 -31.58 12.83 -12.82
C GLY A 13 -30.86 11.50 -13.08
N VAL A 14 -31.27 10.77 -14.13
CA VAL A 14 -30.62 9.50 -14.53
C VAL A 14 -29.22 9.75 -15.12
N CYS A 15 -29.02 10.81 -15.91
CA CYS A 15 -27.68 11.19 -16.39
C CYS A 15 -26.73 11.60 -15.26
N LEU A 16 -27.22 12.32 -14.25
CA LEU A 16 -26.42 12.70 -13.07
C LEU A 16 -26.05 11.46 -12.24
N ALA A 17 -26.97 10.52 -12.09
CA ALA A 17 -26.72 9.24 -11.40
C ALA A 17 -25.71 8.36 -12.16
N LEU A 18 -25.75 8.32 -13.49
CA LEU A 18 -24.79 7.55 -14.31
C LEU A 18 -23.36 8.14 -14.30
N LEU A 19 -23.23 9.47 -14.12
CA LEU A 19 -21.93 10.13 -13.95
C LEU A 19 -21.27 9.81 -12.60
N ALA A 20 -22.05 9.57 -11.55
CA ALA A 20 -21.55 9.19 -10.23
C ALA A 20 -20.99 7.76 -10.16
N VAL A 21 -21.27 6.90 -11.15
CA VAL A 21 -20.82 5.49 -11.21
C VAL A 21 -19.47 5.36 -11.92
N ARG A 22 -18.65 6.42 -11.98
CA ARG A 22 -17.30 6.37 -12.60
C ARG A 22 -16.21 6.97 -11.72
N ALA A 23 -15.94 6.37 -10.56
CA ALA A 23 -14.64 6.53 -9.90
C ALA A 23 -14.47 5.46 -8.81
N THR A 24 -13.97 4.28 -9.17
CA THR A 24 -13.55 3.28 -8.17
C THR A 24 -12.09 2.84 -8.32
N GLY A 25 -11.33 3.42 -9.26
CA GLY A 25 -9.92 3.06 -9.48
C GLY A 25 -8.94 4.24 -9.54
N ALA A 26 -9.36 5.40 -10.05
CA ALA A 26 -8.46 6.53 -10.29
C ALA A 26 -8.10 7.34 -9.03
N GLU A 27 -8.79 7.13 -7.91
CA GLU A 27 -8.52 7.82 -6.63
C GLU A 27 -7.38 7.15 -5.83
N LEU A 28 -6.90 5.99 -6.29
CA LEU A 28 -5.91 5.18 -5.57
C LEU A 28 -4.49 5.74 -5.67
N LEU A 29 -4.20 6.54 -6.68
CA LEU A 29 -2.90 7.17 -6.91
C LEU A 29 -3.10 8.69 -6.90
N SER A 30 -3.45 9.26 -5.75
CA SER A 30 -3.27 10.70 -5.57
C SER A 30 -1.80 11.01 -5.88
N PRO A 31 -1.50 11.99 -6.74
CA PRO A 31 -0.13 12.28 -7.18
C PRO A 31 0.82 12.62 -6.02
N ASP A 32 0.28 12.96 -4.85
CA ASP A 32 1.03 13.34 -3.66
C ASP A 32 1.41 12.16 -2.75
N LEU A 33 0.93 10.94 -3.03
CA LEU A 33 1.24 9.75 -2.20
C LEU A 33 2.36 8.93 -2.82
N SER A 34 3.30 8.47 -1.98
CA SER A 34 4.28 7.47 -2.36
C SER A 34 3.63 6.10 -2.55
N ILE A 35 4.25 5.23 -3.36
CA ILE A 35 3.73 3.87 -3.59
C ILE A 35 3.55 3.06 -2.29
N PRO A 36 4.49 3.07 -1.33
CA PRO A 36 4.31 2.38 -0.05
C PRO A 36 3.06 2.86 0.72
N GLU A 37 2.82 4.17 0.78
CA GLU A 37 1.65 4.74 1.47
C GLU A 37 0.34 4.31 0.80
N VAL A 38 0.33 4.20 -0.53
CA VAL A 38 -0.82 3.69 -1.27
C VAL A 38 -1.08 2.22 -0.94
N ILE A 39 -0.04 1.40 -0.88
CA ILE A 39 -0.16 -0.03 -0.52
C ILE A 39 -0.68 -0.17 0.91
N ASP A 40 -0.10 0.56 1.87
CA ASP A 40 -0.51 0.52 3.28
C ASP A 40 -1.97 0.94 3.45
N ARG A 41 -2.40 2.00 2.75
CA ARG A 41 -3.80 2.44 2.74
C ARG A 41 -4.73 1.34 2.22
N LEU A 42 -4.40 0.72 1.09
CA LEU A 42 -5.21 -0.33 0.47
C LEU A 42 -5.36 -1.56 1.39
N ILE A 43 -4.27 -1.97 2.02
CA ILE A 43 -4.27 -3.08 2.97
C ILE A 43 -5.10 -2.71 4.21
N GLY A 44 -4.90 -1.50 4.76
CA GLY A 44 -5.64 -0.99 5.90
C GLY A 44 -7.15 -0.95 5.67
N ASP A 45 -7.57 -0.42 4.52
CA ASP A 45 -8.98 -0.35 4.12
C ASP A 45 -9.61 -1.75 4.05
N GLU A 46 -8.89 -2.73 3.50
CA GLU A 46 -9.40 -4.09 3.38
C GLU A 46 -9.48 -4.83 4.73
N LEU A 47 -8.49 -4.62 5.61
CA LEU A 47 -8.52 -5.15 6.97
C LEU A 47 -9.70 -4.56 7.76
N ALA A 48 -9.92 -3.24 7.64
CA ALA A 48 -11.06 -2.56 8.28
C ALA A 48 -12.40 -3.08 7.76
N ARG A 49 -12.57 -3.22 6.43
CA ARG A 49 -13.78 -3.79 5.82
C ARG A 49 -14.11 -5.19 6.34
N ARG A 50 -13.09 -5.99 6.64
CA ARG A 50 -13.23 -7.36 7.16
C ARG A 50 -13.26 -7.45 8.69
N ASN A 51 -13.18 -6.33 9.41
CA ASN A 51 -13.04 -6.30 10.88
C ASN A 51 -11.86 -7.14 11.39
N ILE A 52 -10.75 -7.14 10.66
CA ILE A 52 -9.52 -7.85 11.04
C ILE A 52 -8.59 -6.89 11.75
N VAL A 53 -8.14 -7.27 12.95
CA VAL A 53 -7.09 -6.54 13.66
C VAL A 53 -5.73 -6.93 13.07
N PRO A 54 -4.91 -5.97 12.60
CA PRO A 54 -3.58 -6.26 12.10
C PRO A 54 -2.70 -6.93 13.17
N ALA A 55 -1.82 -7.83 12.74
CA ALA A 55 -0.81 -8.37 13.64
C ALA A 55 0.18 -7.28 14.08
N SER A 56 0.80 -7.47 15.25
CA SER A 56 1.89 -6.61 15.70
C SER A 56 3.04 -6.62 14.69
N GLN A 57 3.72 -5.48 14.57
CA GLN A 57 4.94 -5.39 13.76
C GLN A 57 5.98 -6.41 14.21
N ALA A 58 6.67 -7.01 13.25
CA ALA A 58 7.78 -7.91 13.54
C ALA A 58 8.96 -7.14 14.13
N ASP A 59 9.72 -7.81 15.00
CA ASP A 59 10.97 -7.26 15.53
C ASP A 59 12.06 -7.16 14.46
N ASP A 60 13.08 -6.36 14.76
CA ASP A 60 14.19 -6.05 13.87
C ASP A 60 14.95 -7.31 13.40
N ALA A 61 15.17 -8.26 14.29
CA ALA A 61 15.86 -9.52 13.96
C ALA A 61 15.04 -10.37 12.98
N THR A 62 13.73 -10.40 13.16
CA THR A 62 12.78 -11.10 12.29
C THR A 62 12.70 -10.44 10.92
N ILE A 63 12.64 -9.10 10.87
CA ILE A 63 12.68 -8.35 9.61
C ILE A 63 13.97 -8.65 8.86
N LEU A 64 15.14 -8.48 9.50
CA LEU A 64 16.42 -8.74 8.85
C LEU A 64 16.50 -10.15 8.28
N ARG A 65 16.12 -11.15 9.08
CA ARG A 65 16.18 -12.55 8.65
C ARG A 65 15.22 -12.86 7.50
N ARG A 66 13.95 -12.44 7.60
CA ARG A 66 12.94 -12.73 6.58
C ARG A 66 13.26 -12.02 5.27
N THR A 67 13.57 -10.74 5.31
CA THR A 67 13.89 -9.97 4.09
C THR A 67 15.14 -10.51 3.41
N THR A 68 16.17 -10.92 4.16
CA THR A 68 17.38 -11.54 3.55
C THR A 68 17.05 -12.90 2.91
N LEU A 69 16.22 -13.71 3.58
CA LEU A 69 15.77 -14.99 3.01
C LEU A 69 14.93 -14.80 1.75
N ASP A 70 14.03 -13.84 1.75
CA ASP A 70 13.09 -13.60 0.65
C ASP A 70 13.77 -12.97 -0.56
N LEU A 71 14.71 -12.04 -0.35
CA LEU A 71 15.37 -11.30 -1.43
C LEU A 71 16.70 -11.92 -1.90
N ALA A 72 17.46 -12.53 -0.99
CA ALA A 72 18.79 -13.09 -1.29
C ALA A 72 18.87 -14.63 -1.14
N GLY A 73 17.79 -15.30 -0.72
CA GLY A 73 17.76 -16.76 -0.62
C GLY A 73 18.65 -17.37 0.48
N ARG A 74 19.23 -16.55 1.36
CA ARG A 74 20.15 -16.96 2.43
C ARG A 74 19.85 -16.27 3.75
N ILE A 75 20.47 -16.77 4.83
CA ILE A 75 20.43 -16.08 6.12
C ILE A 75 21.37 -14.85 6.12
N PRO A 76 21.11 -13.84 6.97
CA PRO A 76 21.99 -12.69 7.11
C PRO A 76 23.33 -13.10 7.73
N THR A 77 24.42 -12.57 7.18
CA THR A 77 25.77 -12.70 7.73
C THR A 77 25.93 -11.89 9.02
N LEU A 78 26.99 -12.15 9.78
CA LEU A 78 27.28 -11.40 11.00
C LEU A 78 27.55 -9.91 10.72
N ALA A 79 28.29 -9.61 9.64
CA ALA A 79 28.54 -8.23 9.22
C ALA A 79 27.24 -7.49 8.91
N GLU A 80 26.34 -8.14 8.15
CA GLU A 80 25.05 -7.54 7.82
C GLU A 80 24.16 -7.30 9.04
N GLN A 81 24.23 -8.15 10.07
CA GLN A 81 23.53 -7.94 11.33
C GLN A 81 24.07 -6.71 12.07
N HIS A 82 25.39 -6.55 12.15
CA HIS A 82 26.01 -5.37 12.76
C HIS A 82 25.68 -4.09 12.01
N ASP A 83 25.77 -4.11 10.67
CA ASP A 83 25.44 -2.96 9.84
C ASP A 83 23.98 -2.57 10.00
N PHE A 84 23.07 -3.54 9.98
CA PHE A 84 21.65 -3.31 10.21
C PHE A 84 21.42 -2.69 11.58
N ALA A 85 22.01 -3.24 12.64
CA ALA A 85 21.89 -2.74 14.00
C ALA A 85 22.48 -1.33 14.20
N ALA A 86 23.38 -0.87 13.33
CA ALA A 86 23.95 0.47 13.35
C ALA A 86 23.10 1.53 12.61
N MET A 87 22.14 1.12 11.76
CA MET A 87 21.29 2.06 11.00
C MET A 87 20.24 2.75 11.90
N SER A 88 19.76 3.93 11.49
CA SER A 88 18.65 4.61 12.16
C SER A 88 17.37 3.74 12.09
N ALA A 89 16.60 3.67 13.17
CA ALA A 89 15.39 2.83 13.20
C ALA A 89 14.36 3.23 12.13
N SER A 90 14.30 4.51 11.77
CA SER A 90 13.38 5.05 10.76
C SER A 90 13.72 4.67 9.32
N GLU A 91 15.01 4.49 8.98
CA GLU A 91 15.45 4.26 7.59
C GLU A 91 15.98 2.85 7.37
N ARG A 92 16.29 2.12 8.45
CA ARG A 92 16.94 0.81 8.44
C ARG A 92 16.24 -0.22 7.54
N ARG A 93 14.90 -0.22 7.49
CA ARG A 93 14.12 -1.18 6.67
C ARG A 93 14.29 -0.91 5.18
N GLU A 94 14.14 0.35 4.77
CA GLU A 94 14.33 0.78 3.39
C GLU A 94 15.77 0.51 2.92
N ARG A 95 16.75 0.93 3.72
CA ARG A 95 18.17 0.70 3.42
C ARG A 95 18.55 -0.76 3.33
N LEU A 96 17.92 -1.63 4.14
CA LEU A 96 18.12 -3.08 4.04
C LEU A 96 17.66 -3.59 2.68
N VAL A 97 16.46 -3.20 2.24
CA VAL A 97 15.89 -3.62 0.96
C VAL A 97 16.76 -3.13 -0.18
N ASP A 98 17.11 -1.84 -0.21
CA ASP A 98 17.95 -1.26 -1.26
C ASP A 98 19.30 -1.97 -1.38
N ARG A 99 19.94 -2.24 -0.23
CA ARG A 99 21.22 -2.96 -0.19
C ARG A 99 21.08 -4.38 -0.75
N LEU A 100 20.03 -5.10 -0.37
CA LEU A 100 19.82 -6.48 -0.83
C LEU A 100 19.48 -6.52 -2.33
N LEU A 101 18.67 -5.60 -2.83
CA LEU A 101 18.33 -5.50 -4.26
C LEU A 101 19.52 -5.08 -5.12
N ALA A 102 20.47 -4.33 -4.56
CA ALA A 102 21.72 -3.96 -5.21
C ALA A 102 22.82 -5.04 -5.07
N SER A 103 22.59 -6.08 -4.26
CA SER A 103 23.56 -7.15 -4.03
C SER A 103 23.70 -8.04 -5.27
N PRO A 104 24.90 -8.56 -5.58
CA PRO A 104 25.09 -9.54 -6.66
C PRO A 104 24.67 -10.97 -6.28
N ASP A 105 24.21 -11.17 -5.03
CA ASP A 105 23.84 -12.48 -4.48
C ASP A 105 22.70 -13.18 -5.24
#